data_AF-A0A0S8KGT2-F1
#
_entry.id   AF-A0A0S8KGT2-F1
#
_cell.length_a   1.000
_cell.length_b   1.000
_cell.length_c   1.000
_cell.angle_alpha   90.00
_cell.angle_beta   90.00
_cell.angle_gamma   90.00
#
_symmetry.space_group_name_H-M   'P 1'
#
loop_
_entity.id
_entity.type
_entity.pdbx_description
1 polymer ?
#
loop_
_entity_poly.entity_id
_entity_poly.type
_entity_poly.pdbx_seq_one_letter_code
_entity_poly.pdbx_strand_id
1 'polypeptide(L)'
;MAATFPADRGLAGSVLQTQQSEVINDVRSDPRFYEKVDSESGFQTRNMIAIPLVAGEEKVGVLEVLNKADGGSFTEKERLLLASMAEEIAFAIRNAKVFEYVVNTYCKQRQGQMSCKGCKRPLGSWTPCVKYREASI
;
A
#
# COMPACT_ATOMS: atom_id res chain seq x y z
N MET A 1 -8.59 -12.82 -3.30
CA MET A 1 -9.12 -11.43 -3.22
C MET A 1 -8.38 -10.73 -2.10
N ALA A 2 -7.97 -9.47 -2.27
CA ALA A 2 -7.36 -8.71 -1.19
C ALA A 2 -8.49 -8.26 -0.24
N ALA A 3 -8.56 -8.85 0.96
CA ALA A 3 -9.47 -8.41 2.00
C ALA A 3 -9.05 -6.99 2.43
N THR A 4 -9.97 -6.03 2.33
CA THR A 4 -9.74 -4.66 2.82
C THR A 4 -10.34 -4.55 4.21
N PHE A 5 -9.55 -4.12 5.18
CA PHE A 5 -9.98 -3.94 6.56
C PHE A 5 -9.48 -2.59 7.11
N PRO A 6 -10.06 -2.08 8.22
CA PRO A 6 -9.67 -0.80 8.80
C PRO A 6 -8.20 -0.77 9.24
N ALA A 7 -7.50 0.33 8.95
CA ALA A 7 -6.06 0.47 9.19
C ALA A 7 -5.66 0.52 10.68
N ASP A 8 -6.62 0.65 11.59
CA ASP A 8 -6.44 0.64 13.05
C ASP A 8 -6.57 -0.76 13.67
N ARG A 9 -6.88 -1.78 12.86
CA ARG A 9 -7.06 -3.16 13.31
C ARG A 9 -5.82 -4.01 13.07
N GLY A 10 -5.67 -5.06 13.87
CA GLY A 10 -4.60 -6.03 13.71
C GLY A 10 -3.25 -5.58 14.29
N LEU A 11 -2.28 -6.48 14.18
CA LEU A 11 -0.88 -6.18 14.47
C LEU A 11 -0.35 -5.08 13.53
N ALA A 12 -0.75 -5.10 12.25
CA ALA A 12 -0.49 -4.03 11.29
C ALA A 12 -0.93 -2.65 11.84
N GLY A 13 -2.17 -2.53 12.31
CA GLY A 13 -2.69 -1.26 12.82
C GLY A 13 -1.98 -0.80 14.10
N SER A 14 -1.64 -1.73 15.00
CA SER A 14 -0.84 -1.43 16.19
C SER A 14 0.51 -0.82 15.80
N VAL A 15 1.26 -1.49 14.92
CA VAL A 15 2.58 -1.03 14.47
C VAL A 15 2.50 0.29 13.71
N LEU A 16 1.47 0.49 12.90
CA LEU A 16 1.24 1.76 12.20
C LEU A 16 1.00 2.92 13.18
N GLN A 17 0.31 2.67 14.29
CA GLN A 17 0.04 3.69 15.30
C GLN A 17 1.28 4.00 16.14
N THR A 18 1.92 2.97 16.70
CA THR A 18 3.06 3.09 17.62
C THR A 18 4.36 3.48 16.91
N GLN A 19 4.48 3.18 15.61
CA GLN A 19 5.71 3.30 14.83
C GLN A 19 6.87 2.47 15.42
N GLN A 20 6.54 1.38 16.10
CA GLN A 20 7.52 0.46 16.65
C GLN A 20 7.50 -0.85 15.85
N SER A 21 8.68 -1.29 15.41
CA SER A 21 8.80 -2.59 14.76
C SER A 21 8.68 -3.70 15.79
N GLU A 22 7.95 -4.76 15.46
CA GLU A 22 7.67 -5.86 16.38
C GLU A 22 7.98 -7.21 15.74
N VAL A 23 8.51 -8.14 16.55
CA VAL A 23 8.65 -9.56 16.22
C VAL A 23 7.59 -10.32 17.00
N ILE A 24 6.70 -11.00 16.28
CA ILE A 24 5.60 -11.78 16.87
C ILE A 24 5.79 -13.24 16.47
N ASN A 25 6.31 -14.03 17.41
CA ASN A 25 6.61 -15.44 17.16
C ASN A 25 5.42 -16.39 17.32
N ASP A 26 4.34 -15.92 17.93
CA ASP A 26 3.05 -16.61 17.96
C ASP A 26 1.92 -15.58 17.85
N VAL A 27 1.39 -15.41 16.64
CA VAL A 27 0.32 -14.44 16.38
C VAL A 27 -1.01 -14.83 17.02
N ARG A 28 -1.26 -16.12 17.27
CA ARG A 28 -2.53 -16.60 17.85
C ARG A 28 -2.61 -16.32 19.35
N SER A 29 -1.45 -16.19 19.99
CA SER A 29 -1.35 -15.77 21.38
C SER A 29 -1.56 -14.25 21.58
N ASP A 30 -1.45 -13.45 20.51
CA ASP A 30 -1.55 -12.00 20.60
C ASP A 30 -3.01 -11.53 20.41
N PRO A 31 -3.62 -10.86 21.40
CA PRO A 31 -5.01 -10.41 21.31
C PRO A 31 -5.24 -9.34 20.24
N ARG A 32 -4.18 -8.70 19.73
CA ARG A 32 -4.25 -7.71 18.65
C ARG A 32 -4.35 -8.38 17.28
N PHE A 33 -4.11 -9.68 17.16
CA PHE A 33 -4.17 -10.39 15.89
C PHE A 33 -5.60 -10.40 15.33
N TYR A 34 -5.72 -10.09 14.04
CA TYR A 34 -7.01 -9.95 13.38
C TYR A 34 -7.31 -11.17 12.50
N GLU A 35 -7.85 -12.23 13.12
CA GLU A 35 -8.07 -13.55 12.51
C GLU A 35 -8.98 -13.56 11.28
N LYS A 36 -9.79 -12.52 11.07
CA LYS A 36 -10.69 -12.42 9.91
C LYS A 36 -9.94 -12.46 8.58
N VAL A 37 -8.75 -11.85 8.52
CA VAL A 37 -7.95 -11.83 7.28
C VAL A 37 -7.49 -13.23 6.89
N ASP A 38 -7.02 -14.00 7.87
CA ASP A 38 -6.64 -15.41 7.69
C ASP A 38 -7.86 -16.26 7.30
N SER A 39 -8.99 -16.06 7.98
CA SER A 39 -10.23 -16.81 7.74
C SER A 39 -10.79 -16.61 6.33
N GLU A 40 -10.74 -15.36 5.82
CA GLU A 40 -11.24 -15.02 4.48
C GLU A 40 -10.27 -15.42 3.37
N SER A 41 -8.95 -15.41 3.64
CA SER A 41 -7.93 -15.77 2.67
C SER A 41 -7.62 -17.26 2.61
N GLY A 42 -7.94 -18.02 3.66
CA GLY A 42 -7.50 -19.40 3.87
C GLY A 42 -6.02 -19.53 4.22
N PHE A 43 -5.30 -18.41 4.40
CA PHE A 43 -3.92 -18.38 4.87
C PHE A 43 -3.88 -18.53 6.39
N GLN A 44 -2.91 -19.28 6.91
CA GLN A 44 -2.71 -19.41 8.35
C GLN A 44 -1.38 -18.78 8.76
N THR A 45 -1.46 -17.64 9.41
CA THR A 45 -0.33 -16.92 9.97
C THR A 45 0.07 -17.58 11.30
N ARG A 46 1.35 -17.89 11.45
CA ARG A 46 1.94 -18.52 12.65
C ARG A 46 2.84 -17.54 13.38
N ASN A 47 3.75 -16.91 12.64
CA ASN A 47 4.67 -15.90 13.13
C ASN A 47 4.85 -14.79 12.10
N MET A 48 5.28 -13.63 12.55
CA MET A 48 5.53 -12.48 11.69
C MET A 48 6.53 -11.48 12.26
N ILE A 49 7.10 -10.68 11.35
CA ILE A 49 7.72 -9.39 11.66
C ILE A 49 6.85 -8.30 11.06
N ALA A 50 6.55 -7.26 11.82
CA ALA A 50 5.83 -6.08 11.35
C ALA A 50 6.68 -4.83 11.56
N ILE A 51 6.84 -4.04 10.48
CA ILE A 51 7.70 -2.85 10.47
C ILE A 51 6.93 -1.67 9.87
N PRO A 52 6.88 -0.53 10.56
CA PRO A 52 6.22 0.65 10.01
C PRO A 52 7.03 1.22 8.84
N LEU A 53 6.34 1.61 7.77
CA LEU A 53 6.93 2.32 6.64
C LEU A 53 6.66 3.81 6.82
N VAL A 54 7.69 4.57 7.20
CA VAL A 54 7.59 6.00 7.48
C VAL A 54 8.59 6.75 6.59
N ALA A 55 8.10 7.76 5.87
CA ALA A 55 8.90 8.58 4.97
C ALA A 55 8.93 10.03 5.47
N GLY A 56 9.90 10.36 6.32
CA GLY A 56 9.91 11.61 7.09
C GLY A 56 8.86 11.55 8.19
N GLU A 57 7.84 12.41 8.14
CA GLU A 57 6.72 12.41 9.11
C GLU A 57 5.48 11.64 8.59
N GLU A 58 5.51 11.19 7.33
CA GLU A 58 4.37 10.54 6.68
C GLU A 58 4.39 9.03 6.91
N LYS A 59 3.31 8.51 7.52
CA LYS A 59 3.08 7.07 7.66
C LYS A 59 2.56 6.50 6.33
N VAL A 60 3.42 5.80 5.60
CA VAL A 60 3.12 5.28 4.26
C VAL A 60 2.39 3.94 4.33
N GLY A 61 2.69 3.11 5.34
CA GLY A 61 2.07 1.80 5.55
C GLY A 61 2.84 0.92 6.54
N VAL A 62 2.69 -0.40 6.42
CA VAL A 62 3.40 -1.41 7.21
C VAL A 62 3.93 -2.50 6.29
N LEU A 63 5.17 -2.92 6.51
CA LEU A 63 5.78 -4.09 5.90
C LEU A 63 5.63 -5.28 6.85
N GLU A 64 4.99 -6.34 6.37
CA GLU A 64 4.82 -7.58 7.12
C GLU A 64 5.53 -8.74 6.42
N VAL A 65 6.30 -9.50 7.18
CA VAL A 65 6.89 -10.76 6.74
C VAL A 65 6.24 -11.86 7.56
N LEU A 66 5.54 -12.77 6.91
CA LEU A 66 4.74 -13.81 7.55
C LEU A 66 5.39 -15.18 7.37
N ASN A 67 5.20 -16.07 8.34
CA ASN A 67 5.53 -17.49 8.27
C ASN A 67 6.97 -17.76 7.81
N LYS A 68 7.91 -17.69 8.75
CA LYS A 68 9.31 -18.01 8.49
C LYS A 68 9.45 -19.39 7.80
N ALA A 69 10.22 -19.40 6.71
CA ALA A 69 10.26 -20.52 5.78
C ALA A 69 10.88 -21.80 6.38
N ASP A 70 11.84 -21.65 7.30
CA ASP A 70 12.46 -22.76 8.02
C ASP A 70 11.58 -23.32 9.15
N GLY A 71 10.41 -22.72 9.39
CA GLY A 71 9.49 -23.09 10.45
C GLY A 71 9.90 -22.62 11.84
N GLY A 72 11.04 -21.94 11.98
CA GLY A 72 11.54 -21.39 13.24
C GLY A 72 10.94 -20.03 13.59
N SER A 73 11.44 -19.46 14.69
CA SER A 73 11.08 -18.11 15.15
C SER A 73 11.89 -17.04 14.41
N PHE A 74 11.27 -15.88 14.25
CA PHE A 74 11.97 -14.67 13.84
C PHE A 74 12.84 -14.15 14.98
N THR A 75 13.96 -13.57 14.59
CA THR A 75 14.98 -13.03 15.49
C THR A 75 15.04 -11.52 15.40
N GLU A 76 15.57 -10.91 16.46
CA GLU A 76 15.77 -9.46 16.49
C GLU A 76 16.74 -8.97 15.41
N LYS A 77 17.70 -9.81 15.03
CA LYS A 77 18.63 -9.50 13.94
C LYS A 77 17.91 -9.38 12.59
N GLU A 78 16.96 -10.26 12.32
CA GLU A 78 16.13 -10.21 11.11
C GLU A 78 15.23 -8.96 11.11
N ARG A 79 14.66 -8.61 12.27
CA ARG A 79 13.90 -7.38 12.44
C ARG A 79 14.73 -6.14 12.13
N LEU A 80 15.96 -6.06 12.66
CA LEU A 80 16.87 -4.94 12.42
C LEU A 80 17.28 -4.82 10.95
N LEU A 81 17.56 -5.95 10.29
CA LEU A 81 17.86 -5.97 8.86
C LEU A 81 16.70 -5.39 8.04
N LEU A 82 15.49 -5.88 8.27
CA LEU A 82 14.30 -5.38 7.56
C LEU A 82 14.00 -3.92 7.91
N ALA A 83 14.23 -3.50 9.16
CA ALA A 83 14.05 -2.11 9.58
C ALA A 83 15.01 -1.16 8.85
N SER A 84 16.26 -1.58 8.59
CA SER A 84 17.20 -0.76 7.81
C SER A 84 16.76 -0.53 6.35
N MET A 85 15.92 -1.41 5.80
CA MET A 85 15.39 -1.28 4.44
C MET A 85 14.06 -0.52 4.41
N ALA A 86 13.35 -0.47 5.54
CA ALA A 86 11.99 0.07 5.61
C ALA A 86 11.91 1.55 5.25
N GLU A 87 12.91 2.34 5.62
CA GLU A 87 12.97 3.77 5.31
C GLU A 87 13.05 4.00 3.79
N GLU A 88 13.96 3.32 3.09
CA GLU A 88 14.12 3.43 1.64
C GLU A 88 12.85 2.97 0.90
N ILE A 89 12.23 1.88 1.36
CA ILE A 89 10.96 1.38 0.82
C ILE A 89 9.85 2.42 1.02
N ALA A 90 9.76 3.04 2.20
CA ALA A 90 8.76 4.06 2.47
C ALA A 90 8.90 5.27 1.54
N PHE A 91 10.13 5.78 1.35
CA PHE A 91 10.41 6.87 0.42
C PHE A 91 10.09 6.49 -1.04
N ALA A 92 10.43 5.28 -1.47
CA ALA A 92 10.12 4.81 -2.81
C ALA A 92 8.60 4.78 -3.08
N ILE A 93 7.81 4.25 -2.14
CA ILE A 93 6.34 4.22 -2.23
C ILE A 93 5.77 5.64 -2.23
N ARG A 94 6.26 6.52 -1.34
CA ARG A 94 5.85 7.93 -1.28
C ARG A 94 6.11 8.63 -2.62
N ASN A 95 7.31 8.47 -3.17
CA ASN A 95 7.70 9.07 -4.44
C ASN A 95 6.84 8.56 -5.60
N ALA A 96 6.54 7.26 -5.64
CA ALA A 96 5.64 6.68 -6.63
C ALA A 96 4.22 7.29 -6.57
N LYS A 97 3.66 7.43 -5.35
CA LYS A 97 2.34 8.07 -5.14
C LYS A 97 2.33 9.53 -5.57
N VAL A 98 3.38 10.29 -5.23
CA VAL A 98 3.52 11.70 -5.63
C VAL A 98 3.62 11.81 -7.15
N PHE A 99 4.42 10.95 -7.79
CA PHE A 99 4.56 10.94 -9.23
C PHE A 99 3.23 10.62 -9.94
N GLU A 100 2.50 9.61 -9.47
CA GLU A 100 1.18 9.27 -9.99
C GLU A 100 0.20 10.45 -9.86
N TYR A 101 0.20 11.15 -8.72
CA TYR A 101 -0.62 12.34 -8.50
C TYR A 101 -0.30 13.46 -9.50
N VAL A 102 0.99 13.74 -9.72
CA VAL A 102 1.45 14.76 -10.68
C VAL A 102 1.01 14.39 -12.09
N VAL A 103 1.24 13.15 -12.52
CA VAL A 103 0.84 12.67 -13.86
C VAL A 103 -0.68 12.75 -14.05
N ASN A 104 -1.46 12.29 -13.07
CA ASN A 104 -2.92 12.33 -13.13
C ASN A 104 -3.44 13.78 -13.18
N THR A 105 -2.84 14.68 -12.41
CA THR A 105 -3.20 16.10 -12.40
C THR A 105 -2.86 16.77 -13.73
N TYR A 106 -1.67 16.49 -14.28
CA TYR A 106 -1.25 17.00 -15.57
C TYR A 106 -2.18 16.53 -16.71
N CYS A 107 -2.55 15.24 -16.71
CA CYS A 107 -3.50 14.68 -17.67
C CYS A 107 -4.87 15.36 -17.59
N LYS A 108 -5.41 15.57 -16.37
CA LYS A 108 -6.68 16.30 -16.15
C LYS A 108 -6.61 17.74 -16.63
N GLN A 109 -5.50 18.44 -16.37
CA GLN A 109 -5.31 19.82 -16.84
C GLN A 109 -5.23 19.90 -18.37
N ARG A 110 -4.47 19.00 -19.02
CA ARG A 110 -4.44 18.94 -20.49
C ARG A 110 -5.79 18.60 -21.10
N GLN A 111 -6.54 17.68 -20.48
CA GLN A 111 -7.92 17.43 -20.85
C GLN A 111 -8.75 18.71 -20.66
N GLY A 112 -8.66 19.44 -19.55
CA GLY A 112 -9.39 20.70 -19.38
C GLY A 112 -8.99 21.84 -20.34
N GLN A 113 -7.73 21.88 -20.79
CA GLN A 113 -7.21 22.91 -21.69
C GLN A 113 -7.46 22.61 -23.18
N MET A 114 -7.67 21.34 -23.57
CA MET A 114 -7.96 20.95 -24.97
C MET A 114 -9.27 20.17 -25.17
N SER A 115 -10.00 19.83 -24.11
CA SER A 115 -11.31 19.17 -24.16
C SER A 115 -12.43 20.17 -23.89
N CYS A 116 -12.83 20.78 -25.01
CA CYS A 116 -14.23 21.03 -25.34
C CYS A 116 -14.97 22.22 -24.68
N LYS A 117 -14.99 23.34 -25.42
CA LYS A 117 -16.25 24.09 -25.55
C LYS A 117 -17.28 23.18 -26.23
N GLY A 118 -18.27 22.68 -25.48
CA GLY A 118 -19.47 22.02 -26.03
C GLY A 118 -19.55 20.48 -25.94
N CYS A 119 -18.68 19.79 -25.19
CA CYS A 119 -18.81 18.33 -25.04
C CYS A 119 -19.83 17.95 -23.95
N LYS A 120 -20.82 17.12 -24.31
CA LYS A 120 -21.92 16.65 -23.45
C LYS A 120 -21.60 15.38 -22.65
N ARG A 121 -20.34 14.95 -22.52
CA ARG A 121 -20.02 13.62 -21.97
C ARG A 121 -19.56 13.69 -20.50
N PRO A 122 -20.13 12.90 -19.58
CA PRO A 122 -19.63 12.81 -18.21
C PRO A 122 -18.33 12.00 -18.17
N LEU A 123 -17.42 12.41 -17.29
CA LEU A 123 -16.04 11.93 -17.10
C LEU A 123 -15.97 10.47 -16.61
N GLY A 124 -16.41 9.51 -17.42
CA GLY A 124 -16.45 8.08 -17.05
C GLY A 124 -15.73 7.12 -17.99
N SER A 125 -15.20 7.57 -19.14
CA SER A 125 -14.57 6.67 -20.12
C SER A 125 -13.17 7.12 -20.51
N TRP A 126 -12.20 6.20 -20.39
CA TRP A 126 -10.80 6.30 -20.80
C TRP A 126 -10.59 6.39 -22.32
N THR A 127 -11.66 6.36 -23.13
CA THR A 127 -11.56 6.43 -24.58
C THR A 127 -11.16 7.86 -24.99
N PRO A 128 -9.99 8.04 -25.64
CA PRO A 128 -9.62 9.34 -26.22
C PRO A 128 -10.74 9.80 -27.18
N CYS A 129 -11.05 11.09 -27.20
CA CYS A 129 -11.97 11.65 -28.20
C CYS A 129 -11.38 11.42 -29.60
N VAL A 130 -11.85 10.39 -30.31
CA VAL A 130 -11.40 9.98 -31.65
C VAL A 130 -11.70 11.03 -32.73
N LYS A 131 -12.40 12.12 -32.41
CA LYS A 131 -12.89 13.09 -33.39
C LYS A 131 -11.82 13.96 -34.09
N TYR A 132 -10.54 13.75 -33.82
CA TYR A 132 -9.44 14.51 -34.45
C TYR A 132 -8.54 13.68 -35.38
N ARG A 133 -8.88 12.44 -35.72
CA ARG A 133 -8.07 11.61 -36.65
C ARG A 133 -8.51 11.63 -38.12
N GLU A 134 -9.58 12.34 -38.47
CA GLU A 134 -10.13 12.37 -39.85
C GLU A 134 -10.25 13.79 -40.43
N ALA A 135 -9.23 14.63 -40.24
CA ALA A 135 -9.16 15.95 -40.88
C ALA A 135 -7.78 16.25 -41.48
N SER A 136 -7.16 15.23 -42.08
CA SER A 136 -5.94 15.38 -42.88
C SER A 136 -5.93 14.32 -43.97
N ILE A 137 -6.80 14.50 -44.97
CA ILE A 137 -6.66 14.21 -46.42
C ILE A 137 -7.83 14.93 -47.09
#